data_AF-A0A2H0QPS1-F1
#
_entry.id   AF-A0A2H0QPS1-F1
#
_cell.length_a   1.000
_cell.length_b   1.000
_cell.length_c   1.000
_cell.angle_alpha   90.00
_cell.angle_beta   90.00
_cell.angle_gamma   90.00
#
_symmetry.space_group_name_H-M   'P 1'
#
loop_
_entity.id
_entity.type
_entity.pdbx_description
1 polymer ?
#
loop_
_entity_poly.entity_id
_entity_poly.type
_entity_poly.pdbx_seq_one_letter_code
_entity_poly.pdbx_strand_id
1 'polypeptide(L)'
;MNYLKTISLIATLLFSFTLFAQDIQVVRLGGKVLVNNKPVTKSSILQYGDVIKALGAKTFIQVKFQDQSMVMLKDGEIVIEEPKNLKKPKNIVQLLKGMFFAYKKKNSSTDMEVKTKNISMGVRGTKFYVQESEKDTYLCVCEGVVSAQNKMGQVNVAKNQDLHALSSQKPVTQTASSTMIDMSYQGFAEMGFKIK
;
A
#
# COMPACT_ATOMS: atom_id res chain seq x y z
N MET A 1 -42.02 29.42 32.51
CA MET A 1 -41.18 29.85 31.38
C MET A 1 -39.72 29.58 31.77
N ASN A 2 -39.16 28.40 31.49
CA ASN A 2 -37.70 28.12 31.52
C ASN A 2 -37.30 26.66 31.20
N TYR A 3 -38.21 25.69 31.20
CA TYR A 3 -37.84 24.28 30.92
C TYR A 3 -37.72 23.91 29.44
N LEU A 4 -38.33 24.67 28.52
CA LEU A 4 -38.24 24.38 27.07
C LEU A 4 -36.93 24.83 26.42
N LYS A 5 -36.16 25.75 27.01
CA LYS A 5 -34.87 26.20 26.45
C LYS A 5 -33.71 25.28 26.82
N THR A 6 -33.80 24.56 27.93
CA THR A 6 -32.73 23.65 28.40
C THR A 6 -32.70 22.32 27.64
N ILE A 7 -33.85 21.87 27.10
CA ILE A 7 -33.93 20.63 26.32
C ILE A 7 -33.34 20.80 24.91
N SER A 8 -33.33 22.03 24.37
CA SER A 8 -32.75 22.32 23.05
C SER A 8 -31.22 22.32 23.03
N LEU A 9 -30.56 22.50 24.19
CA LEU A 9 -29.09 22.58 24.26
C LEU A 9 -28.41 21.22 24.48
N ILE A 10 -29.16 20.19 24.92
CA ILE A 10 -28.61 18.86 25.23
C ILE A 10 -28.74 17.90 24.03
N ALA A 11 -29.69 18.14 23.12
CA ALA A 11 -29.90 17.29 21.94
C ALA A 11 -28.85 17.49 20.82
N THR A 12 -28.09 18.60 20.83
CA THR A 12 -27.10 18.91 19.79
C THR A 12 -25.71 18.32 20.06
N LEU A 13 -25.47 17.74 21.26
CA LEU A 13 -24.15 17.24 21.66
C LEU A 13 -23.92 15.73 21.43
N LEU A 14 -24.94 14.97 21.00
CA LEU A 14 -24.86 13.49 20.93
C LEU A 14 -24.70 12.92 19.52
N PHE A 15 -24.53 13.78 18.51
CA PHE A 15 -24.21 13.35 17.14
C PHE A 15 -22.73 13.59 16.80
N SER A 16 -21.84 13.28 17.75
CA SER A 16 -20.43 13.03 17.43
C SER A 16 -20.35 11.67 16.75
N PHE A 17 -20.68 11.61 15.45
CA PHE A 17 -20.25 10.47 14.65
C PHE A 17 -18.74 10.40 14.77
N THR A 18 -18.24 9.38 15.46
CA THR A 18 -16.85 8.98 15.35
C THR A 18 -16.67 8.59 13.90
N LEU A 19 -16.21 9.51 13.05
CA LEU A 19 -15.60 9.14 11.79
C LEU A 19 -14.50 8.15 12.17
N PHE A 20 -14.67 6.89 11.79
CA PHE A 20 -13.62 5.89 11.91
C PHE A 20 -12.52 6.30 10.93
N ALA A 21 -11.66 7.23 11.36
CA ALA A 21 -10.43 7.55 10.67
C ALA A 21 -9.55 6.30 10.72
N GLN A 22 -9.23 5.77 9.55
CA GLN A 22 -8.34 4.63 9.43
C GLN A 22 -6.91 5.16 9.46
N ASP A 23 -6.30 5.10 10.64
CA ASP A 23 -4.97 5.65 10.85
C ASP A 23 -3.89 4.78 10.17
N ILE A 24 -3.10 5.41 9.30
CA ILE A 24 -1.94 4.80 8.65
C ILE A 24 -0.69 5.39 9.28
N GLN A 25 0.05 4.59 10.04
CA GLN A 25 1.15 5.10 10.85
C GLN A 25 2.49 5.01 10.11
N VAL A 26 3.26 6.10 10.09
CA VAL A 26 4.67 6.07 9.67
C VAL A 26 5.51 5.38 10.74
N VAL A 27 6.01 4.18 10.46
CA VAL A 27 6.78 3.40 11.44
C VAL A 27 8.29 3.65 11.34
N ARG A 28 8.80 3.84 10.12
CA ARG A 28 10.21 4.11 9.83
C ARG A 28 10.32 4.96 8.57
N LEU A 29 11.36 5.78 8.52
CA LEU A 29 11.73 6.51 7.32
C LEU A 29 13.23 6.82 7.36
N GLY A 30 13.82 7.04 6.20
CA GLY A 30 15.20 7.51 6.03
C GLY A 30 15.29 8.40 4.80
N GLY A 31 16.14 9.43 4.85
CA GLY A 31 16.26 10.40 3.76
C GLY A 31 15.13 11.43 3.72
N LYS A 32 14.91 12.04 2.55
CA LYS A 32 13.95 13.14 2.35
C LYS A 32 12.56 12.62 1.94
N VAL A 33 11.67 12.48 2.90
CA VAL A 33 10.28 12.06 2.66
C VAL A 33 9.32 13.23 2.81
N LEU A 34 8.43 13.38 1.83
CA LEU A 34 7.36 14.39 1.84
C LEU A 34 5.99 13.72 1.79
N VAL A 35 5.03 14.25 2.53
CA VAL A 35 3.60 13.94 2.43
C VAL A 35 2.88 15.23 2.08
N ASN A 36 2.14 15.24 0.98
CA ASN A 36 1.49 16.45 0.45
C ASN A 36 2.45 17.64 0.35
N ASN A 37 3.67 17.38 -0.13
CA ASN A 37 4.79 18.33 -0.25
C ASN A 37 5.34 18.89 1.08
N LYS A 38 4.94 18.34 2.24
CA LYS A 38 5.47 18.72 3.56
C LYS A 38 6.35 17.61 4.12
N PRO A 39 7.47 17.93 4.80
CA PRO A 39 8.26 16.92 5.50
C PRO A 39 7.42 16.15 6.51
N VAL A 40 7.70 14.86 6.65
CA VAL A 40 7.02 13.97 7.60
C VAL A 40 8.05 13.35 8.56
N THR A 41 7.60 13.02 9.77
CA THR A 41 8.46 12.39 10.79
C THR A 41 7.94 11.00 11.15
N LYS A 42 8.76 10.22 11.86
CA LYS A 42 8.32 8.96 12.45
C LYS A 42 7.10 9.20 13.35
N SER A 43 6.18 8.24 13.37
CA SER A 43 4.90 8.27 14.12
C SER A 43 3.85 9.25 13.58
N SER A 44 4.13 9.97 12.49
CA SER A 44 3.09 10.75 11.80
C SER A 44 1.96 9.81 11.36
N ILE A 45 0.73 10.32 11.40
CA ILE A 45 -0.46 9.63 10.92
C ILE A 45 -0.77 10.15 9.52
N LEU A 46 -0.89 9.24 8.57
CA LEU A 46 -1.28 9.50 7.20
C LEU A 46 -2.76 9.20 7.03
N GLN A 47 -3.37 9.90 6.09
CA GLN A 47 -4.77 9.76 5.74
C GLN A 47 -4.92 9.23 4.32
N TYR A 48 -6.11 8.74 4.01
CA TYR A 48 -6.48 8.51 2.62
C TYR A 48 -6.46 9.84 1.84
N GLY A 49 -6.09 9.77 0.57
CA GLY A 49 -5.82 10.92 -0.28
C GLY A 49 -4.37 11.43 -0.22
N ASP A 50 -3.59 11.03 0.78
CA ASP A 50 -2.21 11.51 0.92
C ASP A 50 -1.31 11.05 -0.23
N VAL A 51 -0.54 12.01 -0.75
CA VAL A 51 0.53 11.79 -1.73
C VAL A 51 1.86 11.75 -1.01
N ILE A 52 2.57 10.63 -1.12
CA ILE A 52 3.82 10.37 -0.40
C ILE A 52 4.96 10.27 -1.40
N LYS A 53 6.03 11.03 -1.17
CA LYS A 53 7.23 11.09 -2.01
C LYS A 53 8.46 10.74 -1.19
N ALA A 54 9.15 9.67 -1.57
CA ALA A 54 10.49 9.31 -1.08
C ALA A 54 11.51 9.77 -2.13
N LEU A 55 12.24 10.85 -1.88
CA LEU A 55 13.10 11.49 -2.89
C LEU A 55 14.56 11.02 -2.78
N GLY A 56 15.02 10.22 -3.75
CA GLY A 56 16.41 9.82 -3.92
C GLY A 56 16.68 8.36 -3.55
N ALA A 57 17.74 7.79 -4.14
CA ALA A 57 18.04 6.36 -4.12
C ALA A 57 18.19 5.71 -2.72
N LYS A 58 18.53 6.49 -1.69
CA LYS A 58 18.67 6.02 -0.30
C LYS A 58 17.51 6.45 0.61
N THR A 59 16.44 6.97 0.02
CA THR A 59 15.27 7.46 0.74
C THR A 59 14.17 6.42 0.76
N PHE A 60 13.57 6.21 1.93
CA PHE A 60 12.48 5.28 2.11
C PHE A 60 11.49 5.73 3.17
N ILE A 61 10.26 5.22 3.08
CA ILE A 61 9.23 5.33 4.11
C ILE A 61 8.53 3.99 4.24
N GLN A 62 8.40 3.52 5.48
CA GLN A 62 7.63 2.34 5.84
C GLN A 62 6.43 2.79 6.66
N VAL A 63 5.25 2.33 6.25
CA VAL A 63 3.98 2.62 6.92
C VAL A 63 3.28 1.33 7.33
N LYS A 64 2.48 1.43 8.40
CA LYS A 64 1.67 0.34 8.94
C LYS A 64 0.21 0.74 8.89
N PHE A 65 -0.60 -0.09 8.24
CA PHE A 65 -2.05 0.05 8.22
C PHE A 65 -2.68 -0.51 9.50
N GLN A 66 -3.92 -0.11 9.79
CA GLN A 66 -4.68 -0.59 10.95
C GLN A 66 -4.77 -2.12 11.02
N ASP A 67 -4.90 -2.77 9.86
CA ASP A 67 -4.97 -4.24 9.74
C ASP A 67 -3.62 -4.95 9.95
N GLN A 68 -2.60 -4.21 10.39
CA GLN A 68 -1.21 -4.64 10.60
C GLN A 68 -0.46 -5.04 9.33
N SER A 69 -1.01 -4.76 8.14
CA SER A 69 -0.22 -4.80 6.92
C SER A 69 0.82 -3.70 6.94
N MET A 70 1.98 -3.97 6.36
CA MET A 70 3.08 -3.01 6.28
C MET A 70 3.53 -2.87 4.84
N VAL A 71 3.82 -1.65 4.43
CA VAL A 71 4.38 -1.37 3.11
C VAL A 71 5.56 -0.44 3.25
N MET A 72 6.51 -0.55 2.34
CA MET A 72 7.67 0.32 2.26
C MET A 72 7.84 0.82 0.83
N LEU A 73 7.92 2.13 0.68
CA LEU A 73 8.28 2.82 -0.55
C LEU A 73 9.74 3.23 -0.48
N LYS A 74 10.51 2.96 -1.54
CA LYS A 74 11.86 3.47 -1.76
C LYS A 74 11.92 4.24 -3.07
N ASP A 75 12.59 5.39 -3.05
CA ASP A 75 12.85 6.27 -4.20
C ASP A 75 11.67 6.36 -5.19
N GLY A 76 10.56 6.92 -4.73
CA GLY A 76 9.30 6.76 -5.43
C GLY A 76 8.18 7.64 -4.93
N GLU A 77 7.01 7.41 -5.50
CA GLU A 77 5.80 8.16 -5.20
C GLU A 77 4.58 7.24 -5.16
N ILE A 78 3.79 7.36 -4.10
CA ILE A 78 2.52 6.63 -3.94
C ILE A 78 1.40 7.57 -3.53
N VAL A 79 0.16 7.16 -3.82
CA VAL A 79 -1.06 7.73 -3.28
C VAL A 79 -1.78 6.65 -2.49
N ILE A 80 -2.26 6.98 -1.29
CA ILE A 80 -3.12 6.08 -0.52
C ILE A 80 -4.57 6.43 -0.87
N GLU A 81 -5.21 5.67 -1.75
CA GLU A 81 -6.54 6.02 -2.25
C GLU A 81 -7.64 5.73 -1.21
N GLU A 82 -8.66 6.59 -1.18
CA GLU A 82 -9.88 6.33 -0.43
C GLU A 82 -10.62 5.10 -0.97
N PRO A 83 -11.07 4.18 -0.09
CA PRO A 83 -11.88 3.05 -0.51
C PRO A 83 -13.26 3.54 -0.98
N LYS A 84 -13.60 3.28 -2.25
CA LYS A 84 -14.92 3.65 -2.83
C LYS A 84 -16.12 2.98 -2.16
N ASN A 85 -15.91 1.86 -1.46
CA ASN A 85 -16.97 1.11 -0.81
C ASN A 85 -16.63 0.85 0.66
N LEU A 86 -17.25 1.62 1.56
CA LEU A 86 -17.03 1.51 3.00
C LEU A 86 -17.51 0.17 3.60
N LYS A 87 -18.39 -0.58 2.91
CA LYS A 87 -18.89 -1.88 3.39
C LYS A 87 -17.86 -3.01 3.27
N LYS A 88 -16.81 -2.84 2.45
CA LYS A 88 -15.70 -3.78 2.30
C LYS A 88 -14.39 -3.00 2.38
N PRO A 89 -13.83 -2.83 3.59
CA PRO A 89 -12.64 -2.02 3.76
C PRO A 89 -11.50 -2.59 2.90
N LYS A 90 -10.82 -1.69 2.17
CA LYS A 90 -9.72 -2.04 1.29
C LYS A 90 -8.63 -0.99 1.41
N ASN A 91 -7.40 -1.43 1.65
CA ASN A 91 -6.21 -0.60 1.56
C ASN A 91 -5.82 -0.52 0.07
N ILE A 92 -6.04 0.64 -0.55
CA ILE A 92 -5.69 0.85 -1.95
C ILE A 92 -4.46 1.74 -2.02
N VAL A 93 -3.38 1.24 -2.65
CA VAL A 93 -2.16 2.01 -2.86
C VAL A 93 -1.93 2.16 -4.36
N GLN A 94 -1.90 3.40 -4.85
CA GLN A 94 -1.49 3.70 -6.22
C GLN A 94 0.02 3.98 -6.21
N LEU A 95 0.80 3.11 -6.82
CA LEU A 95 2.23 3.28 -7.04
C LEU A 95 2.45 3.99 -8.37
N LEU A 96 2.96 5.23 -8.30
CA LEU A 96 3.22 6.05 -9.48
C LEU A 96 4.61 5.78 -10.05
N LYS A 97 5.60 5.54 -9.17
CA LYS A 97 6.97 5.17 -9.53
C LYS A 97 7.74 4.66 -8.31
N GLY A 98 8.83 3.95 -8.56
CA GLY A 98 9.80 3.53 -7.54
C GLY A 98 9.61 2.09 -7.12
N MET A 99 10.20 1.75 -5.98
CA MET A 99 10.21 0.39 -5.44
C MET A 99 9.27 0.28 -4.25
N PHE A 100 8.38 -0.71 -4.28
CA PHE A 100 7.33 -0.90 -3.30
C PHE A 100 7.35 -2.33 -2.77
N PHE A 101 7.56 -2.47 -1.46
CA PHE A 101 7.54 -3.75 -0.78
C PHE A 101 6.30 -3.82 0.10
N ALA A 102 5.57 -4.92 0.04
CA ALA A 102 4.35 -5.07 0.80
C ALA A 102 4.27 -6.41 1.49
N TYR A 103 3.95 -6.35 2.78
CA TYR A 103 3.51 -7.45 3.59
C TYR A 103 2.03 -7.27 3.92
N LYS A 104 1.20 -8.10 3.30
CA LYS A 104 -0.22 -8.20 3.62
C LYS A 104 -0.43 -9.24 4.71
N LYS A 105 -0.93 -8.82 5.88
CA LYS A 105 -1.27 -9.76 6.96
C LYS A 105 -2.33 -10.76 6.48
N LYS A 106 -2.06 -12.06 6.66
CA LYS A 106 -3.00 -13.16 6.39
C LYS A 106 -4.22 -13.04 7.31
N ASN A 107 -5.39 -13.43 6.81
CA ASN A 107 -6.66 -13.41 7.54
C ASN A 107 -7.06 -12.05 8.12
N SER A 108 -6.54 -10.95 7.57
CA SER A 108 -7.06 -9.63 7.91
C SER A 108 -8.42 -9.41 7.23
N SER A 109 -9.31 -8.68 7.91
CA SER A 109 -10.65 -8.30 7.43
C SER A 109 -10.63 -7.28 6.30
N THR A 110 -9.47 -6.69 6.00
CA THR A 110 -9.28 -5.63 5.01
C THR A 110 -8.55 -6.19 3.80
N ASP A 111 -9.09 -6.01 2.60
CA ASP A 111 -8.38 -6.39 1.36
C ASP A 111 -7.25 -5.40 1.07
N MET A 112 -6.25 -5.81 0.28
CA MET A 112 -5.24 -4.89 -0.24
C MET A 112 -5.26 -4.93 -1.77
N GLU A 113 -5.21 -3.74 -2.36
CA GLU A 113 -5.06 -3.54 -3.79
C GLU A 113 -3.90 -2.58 -4.05
N VAL A 114 -3.00 -2.98 -4.96
CA VAL A 114 -1.93 -2.12 -5.44
C VAL A 114 -2.18 -1.83 -6.91
N LYS A 115 -2.15 -0.57 -7.30
CA LYS A 115 -2.36 -0.14 -8.68
C LYS A 115 -1.11 0.52 -9.20
N THR A 116 -0.77 0.23 -10.46
CA THR A 116 0.22 0.98 -11.23
C THR A 116 -0.41 1.49 -12.52
N LYS A 117 0.39 2.08 -13.40
CA LYS A 117 -0.10 2.46 -14.73
C LYS A 117 -0.43 1.24 -15.61
N ASN A 118 0.21 0.09 -15.37
CA ASN A 118 0.10 -1.08 -16.24
C ASN A 118 -0.88 -2.14 -15.74
N ILE A 119 -0.99 -2.34 -14.42
CA ILE A 119 -1.79 -3.40 -13.81
C ILE A 119 -2.42 -2.97 -12.48
N SER A 120 -3.51 -3.65 -12.11
CA SER A 120 -4.02 -3.69 -10.74
C SER A 120 -3.74 -5.07 -10.14
N MET A 121 -3.37 -5.09 -8.85
CA MET A 121 -2.94 -6.26 -8.11
C MET A 121 -3.84 -6.45 -6.88
N GLY A 122 -4.65 -7.50 -6.89
CA GLY A 122 -5.42 -7.95 -5.73
C GLY A 122 -4.59 -8.89 -4.86
N VAL A 123 -4.49 -8.59 -3.56
CA VAL A 123 -3.58 -9.28 -2.63
C VAL A 123 -4.34 -9.92 -1.47
N ARG A 124 -4.15 -11.24 -1.29
CA ARG A 124 -4.71 -12.02 -0.17
C ARG A 124 -3.61 -12.72 0.63
N GLY A 125 -3.00 -11.98 1.57
CA GLY A 125 -2.05 -12.54 2.52
C GLY A 125 -0.72 -12.99 1.88
N THR A 126 0.18 -12.03 1.66
CA THR A 126 1.30 -12.18 0.71
C THR A 126 2.48 -11.28 1.09
N LYS A 127 3.71 -11.72 0.80
CA LYS A 127 4.89 -10.85 0.70
C LYS A 127 5.24 -10.70 -0.78
N PHE A 128 5.19 -9.48 -1.29
CA PHE A 128 5.49 -9.19 -2.68
C PHE A 128 6.20 -7.85 -2.86
N TYR A 129 6.95 -7.76 -3.94
CA TYR A 129 7.70 -6.60 -4.37
C TYR A 129 7.17 -6.11 -5.72
N VAL A 130 7.01 -4.81 -5.86
CA VAL A 130 6.61 -4.15 -7.10
C VAL A 130 7.61 -3.06 -7.42
N GLN A 131 8.04 -2.97 -8.67
CA GLN A 131 8.76 -1.82 -9.19
C GLN A 131 7.94 -1.18 -10.29
N GLU A 132 7.68 0.12 -10.16
CA GLU A 132 7.06 0.91 -11.21
C GLU A 132 8.09 1.83 -11.84
N SER A 133 8.28 1.68 -13.15
CA SER A 133 9.20 2.48 -13.94
C SER A 133 8.51 3.06 -15.18
N GLU A 134 9.22 3.86 -15.96
CA GLU A 134 8.72 4.31 -17.26
C GLU A 134 8.54 3.15 -18.25
N LYS A 135 9.34 2.09 -18.12
CA LYS A 135 9.32 0.95 -19.04
C LYS A 135 8.11 0.05 -18.79
N ASP A 136 7.87 -0.33 -17.55
CA ASP A 136 6.93 -1.38 -17.17
C ASP A 136 6.62 -1.38 -15.67
N THR A 137 5.70 -2.26 -15.28
CA THR A 137 5.51 -2.69 -13.89
C THR A 137 6.13 -4.07 -13.70
N TYR A 138 7.11 -4.16 -12.83
CA TYR A 138 7.64 -5.45 -12.37
C TYR A 138 6.94 -5.88 -11.08
N LEU A 139 6.60 -7.16 -10.96
CA LEU A 139 6.02 -7.77 -9.75
C LEU A 139 6.75 -9.08 -9.45
N CYS A 140 7.23 -9.26 -8.22
CA CYS A 140 7.79 -10.53 -7.72
C CYS A 140 7.07 -10.94 -6.43
N VAL A 141 6.75 -12.23 -6.29
CA VAL A 141 6.03 -12.77 -5.13
C VAL A 141 6.92 -13.72 -4.34
N CYS A 142 7.22 -13.36 -3.09
CA CYS A 142 8.04 -14.16 -2.18
C CYS A 142 7.23 -15.18 -1.38
N GLU A 143 5.98 -14.83 -1.04
CA GLU A 143 5.07 -15.70 -0.29
C GLU A 143 3.63 -15.42 -0.72
N GLY A 144 2.82 -16.48 -0.87
CA GLY A 144 1.40 -16.34 -1.20
C GLY A 144 1.16 -16.22 -2.71
N VAL A 145 0.11 -15.50 -3.08
CA VAL A 145 -0.32 -15.29 -4.47
C VAL A 145 -0.80 -13.85 -4.63
N VAL A 146 -0.50 -13.24 -5.79
CA VAL A 146 -1.04 -11.95 -6.22
C VAL A 146 -1.83 -12.15 -7.51
N SER A 147 -3.07 -11.66 -7.54
CA SER A 147 -3.86 -11.62 -8.77
C SER A 147 -3.55 -10.31 -9.50
N ALA A 148 -2.82 -10.38 -10.62
CA ALA A 148 -2.49 -9.23 -11.45
C ALA A 148 -3.41 -9.18 -12.67
N GLN A 149 -3.94 -7.99 -12.98
CA GLN A 149 -4.83 -7.80 -14.12
C GLN A 149 -4.65 -6.44 -14.79
N ASN A 150 -4.94 -6.41 -16.09
CA ASN A 150 -5.18 -5.19 -16.86
C ASN A 150 -6.33 -5.43 -17.84
N LYS A 151 -6.53 -4.51 -18.80
CA LYS A 151 -7.61 -4.63 -19.79
C LYS A 151 -7.45 -5.83 -20.73
N MET A 152 -6.24 -6.36 -20.86
CA MET A 152 -5.91 -7.46 -21.78
C MET A 152 -6.07 -8.84 -21.11
N GLY A 153 -6.16 -8.89 -19.78
CA GLY A 153 -6.47 -10.12 -19.05
C GLY A 153 -5.95 -10.13 -17.61
N GLN A 154 -6.02 -11.30 -17.00
CA GLN A 154 -5.68 -11.56 -15.61
C GLN A 154 -4.78 -12.80 -15.50
N VAL A 155 -3.87 -12.77 -14.53
CA VAL A 155 -2.99 -13.90 -14.16
C VAL A 155 -2.76 -13.93 -12.65
N ASN A 156 -2.53 -15.10 -12.09
CA ASN A 156 -2.10 -15.26 -10.71
C ASN A 156 -0.58 -15.46 -10.67
N VAL A 157 0.12 -14.62 -9.91
CA VAL A 157 1.56 -14.72 -9.67
C VAL A 157 1.77 -15.38 -8.31
N ALA A 158 2.29 -16.59 -8.29
CA ALA A 158 2.54 -17.35 -7.07
C ALA A 158 3.97 -17.12 -6.54
N LYS A 159 4.27 -17.68 -5.37
CA LYS A 159 5.62 -17.70 -4.79
C LYS A 159 6.68 -18.11 -5.82
N ASN A 160 7.81 -17.39 -5.81
CA ASN A 160 8.96 -17.56 -6.70
C ASN A 160 8.66 -17.31 -8.18
N GLN A 161 7.54 -16.64 -8.47
CA GLN A 161 7.22 -16.14 -9.80
C GLN A 161 7.31 -14.63 -9.84
N ASP A 162 7.60 -14.13 -11.03
CA ASP A 162 7.52 -12.72 -11.34
C ASP A 162 6.80 -12.48 -12.67
N LEU A 163 6.58 -11.19 -12.96
CA LEU A 163 6.16 -10.73 -14.27
C LEU A 163 6.69 -9.33 -14.55
N HIS A 164 6.75 -9.01 -15.83
CA HIS A 164 6.85 -7.67 -16.36
C HIS A 164 5.54 -7.36 -17.09
N ALA A 165 4.85 -6.30 -16.68
CA ALA A 165 3.56 -5.93 -17.25
C ALA A 165 3.61 -4.60 -18.00
N LEU A 166 2.97 -4.62 -19.17
CA LEU A 166 2.61 -3.45 -19.96
C LEU A 166 1.09 -3.35 -20.04
N SER A 167 0.55 -2.14 -20.06
CA SER A 167 -0.90 -1.92 -20.18
C SER A 167 -1.50 -2.46 -21.49
N SER A 168 -0.67 -2.61 -22.54
CA SER A 168 -1.05 -3.04 -23.89
C SER A 168 -0.98 -4.54 -24.12
N GLN A 169 -0.51 -5.33 -23.14
CA GLN A 169 -0.30 -6.77 -23.30
C GLN A 169 -0.95 -7.54 -22.15
N LYS A 170 -1.41 -8.76 -22.40
CA LYS A 170 -1.90 -9.65 -21.34
C LYS A 170 -0.73 -9.96 -20.39
N PRO A 171 -0.87 -9.79 -19.07
CA PRO A 171 0.20 -10.13 -18.12
C PRO A 171 0.54 -11.62 -18.20
N VAL A 172 1.82 -11.94 -18.21
CA VAL A 172 2.35 -13.32 -18.26
C VAL A 172 3.36 -13.51 -17.14
N THR A 173 3.26 -14.64 -16.44
CA THR A 173 4.16 -15.02 -15.36
C THR A 173 5.33 -15.83 -15.85
N GLN A 174 6.45 -15.74 -15.15
CA GLN A 174 7.62 -16.59 -15.34
C GLN A 174 8.24 -16.92 -13.96
N THR A 175 9.23 -17.81 -13.94
CA THR A 175 10.00 -18.08 -12.72
C THR A 175 10.94 -16.92 -12.42
N ALA A 176 10.89 -16.41 -11.20
CA ALA A 176 11.78 -15.33 -10.77
C ALA A 176 13.23 -15.83 -10.70
N SER A 177 14.17 -14.99 -11.16
CA SER A 177 15.60 -15.30 -11.03
C SER A 177 16.05 -15.18 -9.57
N SER A 178 17.16 -15.85 -9.21
CA SER A 178 17.74 -15.77 -7.86
C SER A 178 18.03 -14.34 -7.45
N THR A 179 18.59 -13.53 -8.36
CA THR A 179 18.85 -12.10 -8.12
C THR A 179 17.61 -11.33 -7.71
N MET A 180 16.47 -11.58 -8.38
CA MET A 180 15.22 -10.87 -8.07
C MET A 180 14.61 -11.33 -6.75
N ILE A 181 14.76 -12.62 -6.44
CA ILE A 181 14.36 -13.19 -5.15
C ILE A 181 15.19 -12.57 -4.02
N ASP A 182 16.52 -12.51 -4.18
CA ASP A 182 17.45 -11.95 -3.19
C ASP A 182 17.18 -10.46 -2.95
N MET A 183 16.97 -9.69 -4.01
CA MET A 183 16.60 -8.28 -3.91
C MET A 183 15.28 -8.10 -3.13
N SER A 184 14.30 -8.94 -3.40
CA SER A 184 13.01 -8.90 -2.69
C SER A 184 13.19 -9.23 -1.21
N TYR A 185 13.97 -10.25 -0.88
CA TYR A 185 14.28 -10.63 0.50
C TYR A 185 15.07 -9.56 1.25
N GLN A 186 16.05 -8.93 0.62
CA GLN A 186 16.78 -7.80 1.20
C GLN A 186 15.82 -6.66 1.55
N GLY A 187 14.90 -6.31 0.65
CA GLY A 187 13.86 -5.31 0.94
C GLY A 187 12.99 -5.67 2.14
N PHE A 188 12.59 -6.94 2.28
CA PHE A 188 11.84 -7.41 3.45
C PHE A 188 12.66 -7.44 4.73
N ALA A 189 13.95 -7.77 4.67
CA ALA A 189 14.86 -7.66 5.82
C ALA A 189 14.97 -6.22 6.29
N GLU A 190 15.07 -5.27 5.37
CA GLU A 190 15.07 -3.85 5.70
C GLU A 190 13.75 -3.40 6.34
N MET A 191 12.61 -3.99 6.00
CA MET A 191 11.33 -3.76 6.68
C MET A 191 11.26 -4.38 8.09
N GLY A 192 12.25 -5.18 8.48
CA GLY A 192 12.32 -5.88 9.76
C GLY A 192 11.74 -7.31 9.75
N PHE A 193 11.49 -7.89 8.57
CA PHE A 193 11.05 -9.29 8.48
C PHE A 193 12.25 -10.23 8.43
N LYS A 194 12.12 -11.39 9.09
CA LYS A 194 13.09 -12.47 8.95
C LYS A 194 12.96 -13.08 7.55
N ILE A 195 14.09 -13.18 6.86
CA ILE A 195 14.24 -14.03 5.68
C ILE A 195 14.30 -15.48 6.21
N LYS A 196 13.49 -16.38 5.65
CA LYS A 196 13.49 -17.80 5.99
C LYS A 196 14.25 -18.57 4.93
#